data_AF-A0A8J3KX86-F1
#
_entry.id   AF-A0A8J3KX86-F1
#
_cell.length_a   1.000
_cell.length_b   1.000
_cell.length_c   1.000
_cell.angle_alpha   90.00
_cell.angle_beta   90.00
_cell.angle_gamma   90.00
#
_symmetry.space_group_name_H-M   'P 1'
#
loop_
_entity.id
_entity.type
_entity.pdbx_description
1 polymer ?
#
loop_
_entity_poly.entity_id
_entity_poly.type
_entity_poly.pdbx_seq_one_letter_code
_entity_poly.pdbx_strand_id
1 'polypeptide(L)'
;MEPKGPAQVASPAGDRVVALSTQLAQAHQELRRRVREIRSGITRRDVGHDALVTHCLAFCAALTSHHRGEDAGMFAELLGERPDLAPTIAKLVEDHGLITSILSRVAELAGSPGGTPEEIGRELDGLTAIMESHFAYEERVLGEALDRGVADTGWADPVFRFRDHVG
;
A
#
# COMPACT_ATOMS: atom_id res chain seq x y z
N MET A 1 -10.53 -31.39 -39.83
CA MET A 1 -10.81 -31.21 -38.39
C MET A 1 -9.46 -31.06 -37.72
N GLU A 2 -8.99 -29.83 -37.55
CA GLU A 2 -7.67 -29.54 -36.99
C GLU A 2 -7.66 -29.83 -35.48
N PRO A 3 -6.61 -30.45 -34.92
CA PRO A 3 -6.54 -30.69 -33.49
C PRO A 3 -6.32 -29.37 -32.75
N LYS A 4 -7.26 -29.06 -31.84
CA LYS A 4 -7.17 -27.99 -30.84
C LYS A 4 -5.90 -28.20 -30.01
N GLY A 5 -4.93 -27.30 -30.15
CA GLY A 5 -3.68 -27.32 -29.38
C GLY A 5 -3.93 -27.33 -27.87
N PRO A 6 -2.97 -27.86 -27.07
CA PRO A 6 -3.16 -28.02 -25.64
C PRO A 6 -3.43 -26.68 -24.96
N ALA A 7 -4.40 -26.65 -24.06
CA ALA A 7 -4.61 -25.52 -23.16
C ALA A 7 -3.32 -25.31 -22.36
N GLN A 8 -2.74 -24.11 -22.43
CA GLN A 8 -1.58 -23.74 -21.62
C GLN A 8 -1.97 -23.85 -20.15
N VAL A 9 -1.42 -24.85 -19.46
CA VAL A 9 -1.52 -24.98 -18.01
C VAL A 9 -0.55 -23.96 -17.43
N ALA A 10 -1.05 -23.00 -16.68
CA ALA A 10 -0.21 -21.99 -16.02
C ALA A 10 0.84 -22.67 -15.12
N SER A 11 2.06 -22.13 -15.10
CA SER A 11 3.15 -22.63 -14.25
C SER A 11 2.94 -22.17 -12.81
N PRO A 12 3.31 -22.96 -11.78
CA PRO A 12 3.25 -22.55 -10.38
C PRO A 12 3.95 -21.21 -10.07
N ALA A 13 4.96 -20.81 -10.85
CA ALA A 13 5.61 -19.51 -10.71
C ALA A 13 4.74 -18.34 -11.24
N GLY A 14 4.01 -18.56 -12.34
CA GLY A 14 3.07 -17.58 -12.88
C GLY A 14 1.86 -17.37 -11.97
N ASP A 15 1.35 -18.45 -11.36
CA ASP A 15 0.25 -18.36 -10.39
C ASP A 15 0.63 -17.55 -9.15
N ARG A 16 1.89 -17.66 -8.69
CA ARG A 16 2.42 -16.86 -7.57
C ARG A 16 2.55 -15.39 -7.91
N VAL A 17 3.09 -15.06 -9.08
CA VAL A 17 3.19 -13.69 -9.59
C VAL A 17 1.81 -13.01 -9.64
N VAL A 18 0.82 -13.69 -10.21
CA VAL A 18 -0.56 -13.17 -10.26
C VAL A 18 -1.12 -12.99 -8.85
N ALA A 19 -0.82 -13.91 -7.93
CA ALA A 19 -1.23 -13.79 -6.54
C ALA A 19 -0.60 -12.56 -5.85
N LEU A 20 0.70 -12.31 -6.03
CA LEU A 20 1.41 -11.16 -5.44
C LEU A 20 0.85 -9.82 -5.96
N SER A 21 0.71 -9.67 -7.28
CA SER A 21 0.12 -8.47 -7.89
C SER A 21 -1.32 -8.22 -7.39
N THR A 22 -2.09 -9.31 -7.22
CA THR A 22 -3.46 -9.23 -6.69
C THR A 22 -3.46 -8.80 -5.21
N GLN A 23 -2.56 -9.36 -4.39
CA GLN A 23 -2.46 -9.02 -2.97
C GLN A 23 -2.06 -7.56 -2.75
N LEU A 24 -1.14 -7.04 -3.57
CA LEU A 24 -0.75 -5.62 -3.56
C LEU A 24 -1.94 -4.71 -3.87
N ALA A 25 -2.66 -4.98 -4.96
CA ALA A 25 -3.83 -4.21 -5.33
C ALA A 25 -4.93 -4.24 -4.23
N GLN A 26 -5.10 -5.38 -3.56
CA GLN A 26 -6.03 -5.53 -2.44
C GLN A 26 -5.61 -4.70 -1.21
N ALA A 27 -4.32 -4.72 -0.85
CA ALA A 27 -3.77 -3.89 0.22
C ALA A 27 -4.03 -2.40 -0.05
N HIS A 28 -3.78 -1.94 -1.27
CA HIS A 28 -4.03 -0.56 -1.66
C HIS A 28 -5.52 -0.18 -1.65
N GLN A 29 -6.40 -1.07 -2.12
CA GLN A 29 -7.86 -0.87 -2.06
C GLN A 29 -8.34 -0.67 -0.61
N GLU A 30 -7.80 -1.47 0.31
CA GLU A 30 -8.14 -1.38 1.73
C GLU A 30 -7.62 -0.08 2.37
N LEU A 31 -6.38 0.32 2.07
CA LEU A 31 -5.82 1.59 2.54
C LEU A 31 -6.63 2.79 2.00
N ARG A 32 -7.01 2.76 0.72
CA ARG A 32 -7.90 3.74 0.09
C ARG A 32 -9.27 3.78 0.77
N ARG A 33 -9.84 2.63 1.16
CA ARG A 33 -11.12 2.56 1.87
C ARG A 33 -11.02 3.21 3.24
N ARG A 34 -10.01 2.86 4.04
CA ARG A 34 -9.81 3.40 5.40
C ARG A 34 -9.67 4.91 5.40
N VAL A 35 -8.85 5.49 4.51
CA VAL A 35 -8.68 6.96 4.47
C VAL A 35 -9.97 7.68 4.06
N ARG A 36 -10.76 7.10 3.15
CA ARG A 36 -12.08 7.66 2.77
C ARG A 36 -13.07 7.64 3.93
N GLU A 37 -13.06 6.59 4.75
CA GLU A 37 -13.94 6.49 5.92
C GLU A 37 -13.60 7.53 6.97
N ILE A 38 -12.30 7.71 7.27
CA ILE A 38 -11.82 8.76 8.17
C ILE A 38 -12.26 10.14 7.67
N ARG A 39 -12.00 10.46 6.40
CA ARG A 39 -12.39 11.75 5.80
C ARG A 39 -13.90 11.96 5.81
N SER A 40 -14.69 10.92 5.57
CA SER A 40 -16.15 10.98 5.63
C SER A 40 -16.64 11.27 7.04
N GLY A 41 -16.07 10.63 8.06
CA GLY A 41 -16.38 10.89 9.47
C GLY A 41 -16.04 12.32 9.89
N ILE A 42 -14.91 12.87 9.43
CA ILE A 42 -14.55 14.29 9.63
C ILE A 42 -15.60 15.20 9.01
N THR A 43 -15.96 14.96 7.74
CA THR A 43 -16.91 15.79 7.00
C THR A 43 -18.30 15.78 7.62
N ARG A 44 -18.76 14.60 8.04
CA ARG A 44 -20.09 14.39 8.62
C ARG A 44 -20.18 14.77 10.09
N ARG A 45 -19.04 14.86 10.79
CA ARG A 45 -18.93 15.11 12.24
C ARG A 45 -19.72 14.11 13.10
N ASP A 46 -19.86 12.87 12.63
CA ASP A 46 -20.63 11.80 13.30
C ASP A 46 -19.74 10.80 14.05
N VAL A 47 -18.43 10.98 14.01
CA VAL A 47 -17.45 10.22 14.80
C VAL A 47 -16.91 11.11 15.92
N GLY A 48 -16.90 10.61 17.16
CA GLY A 48 -16.31 11.32 18.29
C GLY A 48 -14.81 11.55 18.12
N HIS A 49 -14.27 12.61 18.73
CA HIS A 49 -12.87 13.00 18.59
C HIS A 49 -11.88 11.86 18.90
N ASP A 50 -12.07 11.14 20.01
CA ASP A 50 -11.18 10.04 20.40
C ASP A 50 -11.19 8.88 19.40
N ALA A 51 -12.36 8.57 18.83
CA ALA A 51 -12.50 7.54 17.80
C ALA A 51 -11.83 7.98 16.49
N LEU A 52 -11.97 9.26 16.11
CA LEU A 52 -11.28 9.82 14.95
C LEU A 52 -9.76 9.71 15.12
N VAL A 53 -9.22 10.13 16.27
CA VAL A 53 -7.78 10.03 16.58
C VAL A 53 -7.32 8.58 16.49
N THR A 54 -8.05 7.66 17.08
CA THR A 54 -7.75 6.22 17.04
C THR A 54 -7.70 5.70 15.59
N HIS A 55 -8.70 6.02 14.77
CA HIS A 55 -8.73 5.59 13.37
C HIS A 55 -7.59 6.21 12.55
N CYS A 56 -7.29 7.50 12.75
CA CYS A 56 -6.16 8.17 12.11
C CYS A 56 -4.83 7.50 12.45
N LEU A 57 -4.55 7.26 13.73
CA LEU A 57 -3.30 6.63 14.16
C LEU A 57 -3.19 5.18 13.66
N ALA A 58 -4.28 4.42 13.69
CA ALA A 58 -4.33 3.07 13.14
C ALA A 58 -4.06 3.04 11.63
N PHE A 59 -4.63 3.99 10.88
CA PHE A 59 -4.37 4.15 9.45
C PHE A 59 -2.90 4.54 9.18
N CYS A 60 -2.34 5.49 9.95
CA CYS A 60 -0.94 5.89 9.82
C CYS A 60 0.01 4.70 10.06
N ALA A 61 -0.26 3.91 11.10
CA ALA A 61 0.50 2.71 11.40
C ALA A 61 0.39 1.66 10.29
N ALA A 62 -0.82 1.44 9.75
CA ALA A 62 -1.05 0.48 8.67
C ALA A 62 -0.30 0.88 7.38
N LEU A 63 -0.41 2.14 6.93
CA LEU A 63 0.27 2.61 5.73
C LEU A 63 1.79 2.61 5.90
N THR A 64 2.29 2.97 7.09
CA THR A 64 3.73 2.89 7.39
C THR A 64 4.23 1.44 7.34
N SER A 65 3.47 0.49 7.89
CA SER A 65 3.84 -0.92 7.88
C SER A 65 3.82 -1.50 6.46
N HIS A 66 2.84 -1.10 5.65
CA HIS A 66 2.73 -1.47 4.24
C HIS A 66 4.00 -1.07 3.48
N HIS A 67 4.33 0.22 3.42
CA HIS A 67 5.51 0.69 2.69
C HIS A 67 6.83 0.11 3.22
N ARG A 68 6.97 -0.08 4.55
CA ARG A 68 8.16 -0.74 5.11
C ARG A 68 8.28 -2.20 4.66
N GLY A 69 7.16 -2.90 4.53
CA GLY A 69 7.13 -4.26 4.01
C GLY A 69 7.60 -4.32 2.55
N GLU A 70 7.21 -3.33 1.75
CA GLU A 70 7.63 -3.20 0.36
C GLU A 70 9.12 -2.87 0.27
N ASP A 71 9.57 -1.83 0.97
CA ASP A 71 10.97 -1.37 0.95
C ASP A 71 11.95 -2.46 1.39
N ALA A 72 11.67 -3.10 2.53
CA ALA A 72 12.59 -4.05 3.17
C ALA A 72 12.40 -5.49 2.70
N GLY A 73 11.28 -5.81 2.05
CA GLY A 73 10.95 -7.14 1.56
C GLY A 73 10.86 -7.16 0.04
N MET A 74 9.72 -6.72 -0.50
CA MET A 74 9.40 -6.84 -1.93
C MET A 74 10.44 -6.25 -2.86
N PHE A 75 10.81 -5.00 -2.61
CA PHE A 75 11.73 -4.26 -3.46
C PHE A 75 13.13 -4.83 -3.39
N ALA A 76 13.59 -5.24 -2.21
CA ALA A 76 14.90 -5.85 -2.03
C ALA A 76 15.04 -7.14 -2.85
N GLU A 77 14.03 -8.01 -2.80
CA GLU A 77 14.00 -9.27 -3.54
C GLU A 77 13.86 -9.04 -5.04
N LEU A 78 12.97 -8.12 -5.44
CA LEU A 78 12.78 -7.78 -6.85
C LEU A 78 14.05 -7.19 -7.47
N LEU A 79 14.83 -6.39 -6.73
CA LEU A 79 16.12 -5.89 -7.21
C LEU A 79 17.18 -6.98 -7.33
N GLY A 80 17.11 -8.03 -6.51
CA GLY A 80 17.97 -9.20 -6.62
C GLY A 80 17.75 -9.95 -7.94
N GLU A 81 16.50 -10.11 -8.35
CA GLU A 81 16.12 -10.83 -9.58
C GLU A 81 16.15 -9.92 -10.83
N ARG A 82 15.81 -8.64 -10.66
CA ARG A 82 15.60 -7.66 -11.73
C ARG A 82 16.34 -6.34 -11.45
N PRO A 83 17.68 -6.32 -11.52
CA PRO A 83 18.46 -5.11 -11.29
C PRO A 83 18.13 -3.94 -12.24
N ASP A 84 17.53 -4.25 -13.41
CA ASP A 84 17.05 -3.25 -14.37
C ASP A 84 15.93 -2.37 -13.81
N LEU A 85 15.25 -2.79 -12.74
CA LEU A 85 14.19 -2.02 -12.08
C LEU A 85 14.72 -1.00 -11.06
N ALA A 86 16.03 -0.92 -10.82
CA ALA A 86 16.60 0.00 -9.83
C ALA A 86 16.11 1.46 -9.94
N PRO A 87 16.01 2.07 -11.14
CA PRO A 87 15.48 3.43 -11.26
C PRO A 87 14.00 3.54 -10.88
N THR A 88 13.21 2.50 -11.18
CA THR A 88 11.78 2.45 -10.85
C THR A 88 11.58 2.31 -9.34
N ILE A 89 12.30 1.39 -8.70
CA ILE A 89 12.23 1.19 -7.25
C ILE A 89 12.71 2.42 -6.50
N ALA A 90 13.78 3.08 -6.95
CA ALA A 90 14.26 4.31 -6.33
C ALA A 90 13.17 5.40 -6.28
N LYS A 91 12.36 5.50 -7.33
CA LYS A 91 11.23 6.43 -7.37
C LYS A 91 10.10 6.04 -6.40
N LEU A 92 9.77 4.76 -6.30
CA LEU A 92 8.76 4.29 -5.34
C LEU A 92 9.19 4.57 -3.88
N VAL A 93 10.47 4.32 -3.57
CA VAL A 93 11.04 4.64 -2.25
C VAL A 93 11.05 6.15 -1.96
N GLU A 94 11.28 6.99 -2.98
CA GLU A 94 11.16 8.45 -2.84
C GLU A 94 9.72 8.86 -2.48
N ASP A 95 8.72 8.31 -3.19
CA ASP A 95 7.31 8.54 -2.88
C ASP A 95 6.96 8.08 -1.45
N HIS A 96 7.49 6.93 -0.99
CA HIS A 96 7.31 6.44 0.39
C HIS A 96 7.84 7.43 1.43
N GLY A 97 8.98 8.08 1.15
CA GLY A 97 9.54 9.12 2.01
C GLY A 97 8.63 10.36 2.14
N LEU A 98 8.04 10.79 1.02
CA LEU A 98 7.07 11.89 1.01
C LEU A 98 5.81 11.53 1.80
N ILE A 99 5.27 10.33 1.59
CA ILE A 99 4.09 9.84 2.29
C ILE A 99 4.36 9.73 3.79
N THR A 100 5.50 9.15 4.19
CA THR A 100 5.91 9.03 5.60
C THR A 100 5.98 10.38 6.30
N SER A 101 6.44 11.41 5.59
CA SER A 101 6.51 12.78 6.12
C SER A 101 5.12 13.37 6.39
N ILE A 102 4.14 13.07 5.53
CA ILE A 102 2.74 13.49 5.73
C ILE A 102 2.10 12.70 6.87
N LEU A 103 2.30 11.38 6.91
CA LEU A 103 1.79 10.53 7.99
C LEU A 103 2.28 10.98 9.37
N SER A 104 3.54 11.39 9.47
CA SER A 104 4.10 11.93 10.70
C SER A 104 3.36 13.19 11.16
N ARG A 105 3.08 14.12 10.25
CA ARG A 105 2.28 15.32 10.54
C ARG A 105 0.85 14.99 10.95
N VAL A 106 0.19 14.05 10.26
CA VAL A 106 -1.16 13.60 10.61
C VAL A 106 -1.18 13.00 12.02
N ALA A 107 -0.20 12.16 12.36
CA ALA A 107 -0.10 11.54 13.67
C ALA A 107 0.17 12.57 14.78
N GLU A 108 1.04 13.56 14.53
CA GLU A 108 1.30 14.68 15.44
C GLU A 108 0.03 15.50 15.71
N LEU A 109 -0.71 15.86 14.65
CA LEU A 109 -1.98 16.58 14.79
C LEU A 109 -3.01 15.76 15.57
N ALA A 110 -3.17 14.47 15.25
CA ALA A 110 -4.10 13.59 15.94
C ALA A 110 -3.73 13.36 17.42
N GLY A 111 -2.45 13.35 17.76
CA GLY A 111 -1.98 13.20 19.14
C GLY A 111 -1.90 14.50 19.95
N SER A 112 -2.10 15.66 19.33
CA SER A 112 -1.97 16.96 19.96
C SER A 112 -3.29 17.43 20.59
N PRO A 113 -3.29 17.98 21.82
CA PRO A 113 -4.47 18.60 22.44
C PRO A 113 -5.08 19.75 21.63
N GLY A 114 -4.33 20.33 20.69
CA GLY A 114 -4.77 21.43 19.83
C GLY A 114 -5.13 21.01 18.40
N GLY A 115 -4.97 19.73 18.03
CA GLY A 115 -5.25 19.26 16.68
C GLY A 115 -6.75 19.21 16.39
N THR A 116 -7.18 19.95 15.38
CA THR A 116 -8.59 19.96 14.96
C THR A 116 -8.87 18.88 13.90
N PRO A 117 -10.08 18.30 13.87
CA PRO A 117 -10.51 17.41 12.78
C PRO A 117 -10.32 18.02 11.38
N GLU A 118 -10.47 19.34 11.25
CA GLU A 118 -10.28 20.07 10.01
C GLU A 118 -8.82 20.13 9.56
N GLU A 119 -7.87 20.28 10.49
CA GLU A 119 -6.43 20.22 10.19
C GLU A 119 -6.00 18.83 9.75
N ILE A 120 -6.43 17.80 10.48
CA ILE A 120 -6.20 16.40 10.12
C ILE A 120 -6.79 16.13 8.72
N GLY A 121 -8.01 16.60 8.46
CA GLY A 121 -8.67 16.45 7.17
C GLY A 121 -7.87 17.03 6.00
N ARG A 122 -7.27 18.22 6.17
CA ARG A 122 -6.44 18.85 5.12
C ARG A 122 -5.17 18.07 4.82
N GLU A 123 -4.49 17.56 5.84
CA GLU A 123 -3.30 16.72 5.62
C GLU A 123 -3.69 15.39 4.94
N LEU A 124 -4.83 14.80 5.32
CA LEU A 124 -5.36 13.58 4.69
C LEU A 124 -5.79 13.81 3.23
N ASP A 125 -6.26 14.99 2.87
CA ASP A 125 -6.57 15.36 1.48
C ASP A 125 -5.29 15.36 0.63
N GLY A 126 -4.22 16.00 1.12
CA GLY A 126 -2.91 16.01 0.47
C GLY A 126 -2.30 14.60 0.35
N LEU A 127 -2.39 13.82 1.42
CA LEU A 127 -1.98 12.43 1.43
C LEU A 127 -2.71 11.60 0.38
N THR A 128 -4.05 11.71 0.32
CA THR A 128 -4.89 10.94 -0.61
C THR A 128 -4.50 11.24 -2.07
N ALA A 129 -4.20 12.50 -2.40
CA ALA A 129 -3.80 12.88 -3.75
C ALA A 129 -2.48 12.21 -4.18
N ILE A 130 -1.50 12.15 -3.27
CA ILE A 130 -0.20 11.51 -3.53
C ILE A 130 -0.37 9.99 -3.61
N MET A 131 -1.05 9.39 -2.64
CA MET A 131 -1.32 7.95 -2.60
C MET A 131 -1.98 7.44 -3.89
N GLU A 132 -2.93 8.19 -4.46
CA GLU A 132 -3.61 7.74 -5.67
C GLU A 132 -2.63 7.63 -6.85
N SER A 133 -1.78 8.63 -7.05
CA SER A 133 -0.75 8.57 -8.11
C SER A 133 0.30 7.50 -7.84
N HIS A 134 0.69 7.33 -6.59
CA HIS A 134 1.71 6.38 -6.16
C HIS A 134 1.24 4.94 -6.37
N PHE A 135 0.10 4.55 -5.79
CA PHE A 135 -0.46 3.21 -5.93
C PHE A 135 -0.74 2.85 -7.39
N ALA A 136 -1.28 3.77 -8.19
CA ALA A 136 -1.52 3.51 -9.60
C ALA A 136 -0.22 3.30 -10.40
N TYR A 137 0.83 4.06 -10.06
CA TYR A 137 2.14 3.88 -10.68
C TYR A 137 2.77 2.55 -10.29
N GLU A 138 2.75 2.22 -8.99
CA GLU A 138 3.29 0.98 -8.44
C GLU A 138 2.61 -0.26 -9.00
N GLU A 139 1.28 -0.35 -8.90
CA GLU A 139 0.49 -1.48 -9.39
C GLU A 139 0.80 -1.77 -10.87
N ARG A 140 0.97 -0.71 -11.68
CA ARG A 140 1.32 -0.84 -13.10
C ARG A 140 2.75 -1.36 -13.29
N VAL A 141 3.75 -0.72 -12.67
CA VAL A 141 5.16 -1.08 -12.93
C VAL A 141 5.55 -2.42 -12.32
N LEU A 142 4.99 -2.77 -11.16
CA LEU A 142 5.25 -4.04 -10.49
C LEU A 142 4.43 -5.17 -11.11
N GLY A 143 3.18 -4.94 -11.49
CA GLY A 143 2.41 -5.92 -12.26
C GLY A 143 3.16 -6.32 -13.53
N GLU A 144 3.62 -5.34 -14.30
CA GLU A 144 4.45 -5.59 -15.49
C GLU A 144 5.79 -6.29 -15.17
N ALA A 145 6.41 -6.01 -14.03
CA ALA A 145 7.69 -6.60 -13.63
C ALA A 145 7.53 -8.07 -13.23
N LEU A 146 6.53 -8.36 -12.40
CA LEU A 146 6.24 -9.69 -11.88
C LEU A 146 5.77 -10.62 -13.02
N ASP A 147 4.92 -10.12 -13.93
CA ASP A 147 4.47 -10.87 -15.13
C ASP A 147 5.62 -11.30 -16.06
N ARG A 148 6.80 -10.66 -15.95
CA ARG A 148 7.99 -10.95 -16.74
C ARG A 148 8.98 -11.93 -16.08
N GLY A 149 8.59 -12.58 -14.98
CA GLY A 149 9.29 -13.72 -14.39
C GLY A 149 10.17 -13.36 -13.19
N VAL A 150 9.60 -13.46 -12.00
CA VAL A 150 10.28 -13.35 -10.70
C VAL A 150 9.97 -14.60 -9.87
N ALA A 151 10.98 -15.25 -9.30
CA ALA A 151 10.78 -16.39 -8.41
C ALA A 151 10.35 -15.94 -7.01
N ASP A 152 9.21 -16.42 -6.53
CA ASP A 152 8.73 -16.17 -5.16
C ASP A 152 9.40 -17.14 -4.16
N THR A 153 10.26 -16.57 -3.30
CA THR A 153 11.02 -17.27 -2.24
C THR A 153 10.35 -17.20 -0.86
N GLY A 154 9.10 -16.71 -0.75
CA GLY A 154 8.32 -16.72 0.50
C GLY A 154 8.46 -15.46 1.37
N TRP A 155 8.97 -14.35 0.82
CA TRP A 155 9.20 -13.08 1.53
C TRP A 155 7.94 -12.20 1.66
N ALA A 156 6.84 -12.53 0.96
CA ALA A 156 5.63 -11.71 0.83
C ALA A 156 4.74 -11.65 2.09
N ASP A 157 4.91 -12.60 3.01
CA ASP A 157 4.03 -12.78 4.17
C ASP A 157 3.96 -11.55 5.12
N PRO A 158 5.03 -10.76 5.33
CA PRO A 158 4.98 -9.51 6.11
C PRO A 158 4.32 -8.34 5.39
N VAL A 159 4.28 -8.34 4.05
CA VAL A 159 3.73 -7.26 3.21
C VAL A 159 2.20 -7.30 3.21
N PHE A 160 1.63 -8.51 3.22
CA PHE A 160 0.19 -8.73 3.05
C PHE A 160 -0.54 -9.10 4.34
N ARG A 161 0.17 -9.35 5.45
CA ARG A 161 -0.44 -9.55 6.76
C ARG A 161 -0.79 -8.22 7.42
N PHE A 162 -2.01 -7.77 7.15
CA PHE A 162 -2.72 -6.93 8.11
C PHE A 162 -3.02 -7.78 9.35
N ARG A 163 -2.21 -7.64 10.40
CA ARG A 163 -2.44 -8.32 11.68
C ARG A 163 -3.89 -8.08 12.13
N ASP A 164 -4.69 -9.13 12.11
CA ASP A 164 -5.93 -9.23 12.89
C ASP A 164 -5.55 -9.03 14.36
N HIS A 165 -5.76 -7.84 14.91
CA HIS A 165 -5.74 -7.60 16.35
C HIS A 165 -7.12 -7.14 16.77
N VAL A 166 -8.01 -8.12 16.89
CA VAL A 166 -9.08 -8.08 17.87
C VAL A 166 -8.49 -8.66 19.15
N GLY A 167 -8.35 -7.81 20.16
CA GLY A 167 -7.92 -8.17 21.51
C GLY A 167 -8.16 -7.00 22.43
#